data_AF-A0A3P5XR11-F1
#
_entry.id   AF-A0A3P5XR11-F1
#
_cell.length_a   1.000
_cell.length_b   1.000
_cell.length_c   1.000
_cell.angle_alpha   90.00
_cell.angle_beta   90.00
_cell.angle_gamma   90.00
#
_symmetry.space_group_name_H-M   'P 1'
#
loop_
_entity.id
_entity.type
_entity.pdbx_description
1 polymer ?
#
loop_
_entity_poly.entity_id
_entity_poly.type
_entity_poly.pdbx_seq_one_letter_code
_entity_poly.pdbx_strand_id
1 'polypeptide(L)'
;MQQRKHRYQFPHGFLWGSSTSGPQSEGTVAGDGKGLSNWDYWFSIESAQFHHQIGPEKTSSFYENYKGDIALLKETGHTVFRTSIQWSRLIPEGVGEVNPKAVTFYREVFQDIVAQGIKLIVNLYHFDLPYALQEKGG
;
A
#
# COMPACT_ATOMS: atom_id res chain seq x y z
N MET A 1 28.99 26.07 -14.81
CA MET A 1 29.58 24.72 -14.70
C MET A 1 28.71 23.75 -15.48
N GLN A 2 29.19 23.16 -16.58
CA GLN A 2 28.46 22.10 -17.30
C GLN A 2 28.62 20.77 -16.56
N GLN A 3 27.55 20.25 -15.96
CA GLN A 3 27.56 18.90 -15.40
C GLN A 3 27.67 17.88 -16.54
N ARG A 4 28.72 17.06 -16.52
CA ARG A 4 28.85 15.87 -17.39
C ARG A 4 27.74 14.87 -17.05
N LYS A 5 26.67 14.84 -17.84
CA LYS A 5 25.69 13.73 -17.82
C LYS A 5 26.38 12.46 -18.30
N HIS A 6 26.77 11.60 -17.37
CA HIS A 6 27.16 10.23 -17.70
C HIS A 6 25.91 9.48 -18.18
N ARG A 7 25.93 8.99 -19.42
CA ARG A 7 24.88 8.10 -19.93
C ARG A 7 25.14 6.70 -19.37
N TYR A 8 24.49 6.39 -18.25
CA TYR A 8 24.45 5.02 -17.75
C TYR A 8 23.48 4.19 -18.61
N GLN A 9 23.95 3.05 -19.12
CA GLN A 9 23.09 2.07 -19.79
C GLN A 9 22.92 0.87 -18.84
N PHE A 10 21.68 0.54 -18.55
CA PHE A 10 21.32 -0.63 -17.76
C PHE A 10 21.02 -1.81 -18.70
N PRO A 11 21.15 -3.06 -18.22
CA PRO A 11 20.78 -4.24 -19.01
C PRO A 11 19.35 -4.14 -19.54
N HIS A 12 19.11 -4.73 -20.71
CA HIS A 12 17.77 -4.85 -21.25
C HIS A 12 16.85 -5.57 -20.26
N GLY A 13 15.66 -5.00 -20.01
CA GLY A 13 14.70 -5.53 -19.05
C GLY A 13 14.96 -5.16 -17.59
N PHE A 14 15.95 -4.30 -17.30
CA PHE A 14 16.12 -3.73 -15.96
C PHE A 14 14.84 -2.99 -15.53
N LEU A 15 14.35 -3.28 -14.33
CA LEU A 15 13.09 -2.73 -13.83
C LEU A 15 13.35 -1.42 -13.08
N TRP A 16 12.73 -0.35 -13.59
CA TRP A 16 12.66 0.96 -12.94
C TRP A 16 11.26 1.21 -12.41
N GLY A 17 11.18 1.57 -11.14
CA GLY A 17 9.91 1.80 -10.49
C GLY A 17 10.05 2.35 -9.08
N SER A 18 8.90 2.38 -8.40
CA SER A 18 8.77 2.82 -7.01
C SER A 18 8.03 1.75 -6.20
N SER A 19 7.96 1.99 -4.90
CA SER A 19 7.22 1.12 -3.99
C SER A 19 6.45 1.91 -2.94
N THR A 20 5.26 1.44 -2.61
CA THR A 20 4.49 1.86 -1.43
C THR A 20 4.23 0.65 -0.53
N SER A 21 3.70 0.92 0.66
CA SER A 21 3.08 -0.10 1.51
C SER A 21 1.65 0.34 1.83
N GLY A 22 0.73 -0.62 1.88
CA GLY A 22 -0.67 -0.38 2.22
C GLY A 22 -0.86 0.50 3.47
N PRO A 23 -0.21 0.19 4.61
CA PRO A 23 -0.34 0.99 5.84
C PRO A 23 0.11 2.44 5.69
N GLN A 24 1.07 2.72 4.81
CA GLN A 24 1.60 4.07 4.61
C GLN A 24 0.87 4.86 3.52
N SER A 25 0.09 4.19 2.65
CA SER A 25 -0.53 4.83 1.48
C SER A 25 -2.05 4.83 1.48
N GLU A 26 -2.70 3.79 1.99
CA GLU A 26 -4.14 3.60 1.79
C GLU A 26 -5.02 4.36 2.79
N GLY A 27 -4.63 4.40 4.07
CA GLY A 27 -5.44 5.00 5.14
C GLY A 27 -6.54 4.07 5.65
N THR A 28 -7.52 4.62 6.37
CA THR A 28 -8.74 3.92 6.84
C THR A 28 -9.96 4.66 6.30
N VAL A 29 -10.89 3.94 5.64
CA VAL A 29 -12.08 4.55 5.03
C VAL A 29 -13.35 4.07 5.72
N ALA A 30 -14.21 5.01 6.09
CA ALA A 30 -15.44 4.70 6.81
C ALA A 30 -16.32 3.70 6.04
N GLY A 31 -16.66 2.58 6.69
CA GLY A 31 -17.53 1.55 6.13
C GLY A 31 -16.85 0.63 5.12
N ASP A 32 -15.53 0.69 4.92
CA ASP A 32 -14.80 -0.23 4.04
C ASP A 32 -14.64 -1.65 4.61
N GLY A 33 -14.88 -1.82 5.92
CA GLY A 33 -14.79 -3.11 6.61
C GLY A 33 -13.37 -3.53 7.01
N LYS A 34 -12.37 -2.64 6.95
CA LYS A 34 -11.01 -2.90 7.46
C LYS A 34 -11.04 -3.09 8.99
N GLY A 35 -10.41 -4.17 9.45
CA GLY A 35 -10.13 -4.41 10.86
C GLY A 35 -8.91 -3.61 11.36
N LEU A 36 -8.73 -3.55 12.67
CA LEU A 36 -7.56 -2.90 13.27
C LEU A 36 -6.29 -3.69 12.93
N SER A 37 -5.25 -2.99 12.50
CA SER A 37 -3.88 -3.49 12.52
C SER A 37 -3.20 -3.12 13.85
N ASN A 38 -2.04 -3.72 14.11
CA ASN A 38 -1.13 -3.30 15.18
C ASN A 38 -0.83 -1.78 15.19
N TRP A 39 -0.69 -1.16 14.01
CA TRP A 39 -0.48 0.29 13.90
C TRP A 39 -1.72 1.09 14.32
N ASP A 40 -2.91 0.65 13.90
CA ASP A 40 -4.17 1.31 14.30
C ASP A 40 -4.34 1.24 15.83
N TYR A 41 -4.06 0.08 16.42
CA TYR A 41 -4.13 -0.09 17.87
C TYR A 41 -3.10 0.78 18.60
N TRP A 42 -1.83 0.74 18.18
CA TRP A 42 -0.77 1.53 18.82
C TRP A 42 -1.08 3.03 18.80
N PHE A 43 -1.60 3.54 17.68
CA PHE A 43 -2.04 4.92 17.61
C PHE A 43 -3.17 5.24 18.59
N SER A 44 -4.12 4.33 18.79
CA SER A 44 -5.25 4.56 19.70
C SER A 44 -4.86 4.66 21.18
N ILE A 45 -3.76 4.00 21.58
CA ILE A 45 -3.28 4.03 22.97
C ILE A 45 -2.13 5.02 23.20
N GLU A 46 -1.35 5.35 22.18
CA GLU A 46 -0.09 6.12 22.32
C GLU A 46 0.12 7.11 21.15
N SER A 47 -0.92 7.85 20.77
CA SER A 47 -0.88 8.80 19.64
C SER A 47 0.21 9.87 19.76
N ALA A 48 0.64 10.20 20.98
CA ALA A 48 1.74 11.14 21.24
C ALA A 48 3.09 10.66 20.68
N GLN A 49 3.27 9.36 20.43
CA GLN A 49 4.46 8.80 19.81
C GLN A 49 4.48 8.98 18.28
N PHE A 50 3.37 9.38 17.69
CA PHE A 50 3.24 9.61 16.26
C PHE A 50 3.53 11.07 15.95
N HIS A 51 4.31 11.29 14.88
CA HIS A 51 4.70 12.64 14.47
C HIS A 51 3.44 13.49 14.19
N HIS A 52 3.33 14.61 14.92
CA HIS A 52 2.16 15.50 14.88
C HIS A 52 0.83 14.79 15.22
N GLN A 53 0.87 13.66 15.92
CA GLN A 53 -0.31 12.84 16.24
C GLN A 53 -1.10 12.42 14.98
N ILE A 54 -0.41 12.23 13.86
CA ILE A 54 -1.01 11.74 12.61
C ILE A 54 -0.96 10.21 12.61
N GLY A 55 -2.13 9.58 12.63
CA GLY A 55 -2.27 8.13 12.70
C GLY A 55 -2.44 7.44 11.34
N PRO A 56 -2.52 6.10 11.35
CA PRO A 56 -2.69 5.27 10.14
C PRO A 56 -3.99 5.54 9.37
N GLU A 57 -4.96 6.22 9.97
CA GLU A 57 -6.17 6.68 9.29
C GLU A 57 -5.87 7.68 8.17
N LYS A 58 -4.84 8.53 8.35
CA LYS A 58 -4.53 9.64 7.44
C LYS A 58 -3.14 9.47 6.83
N THR A 59 -3.12 9.04 5.58
CA THR A 59 -1.92 8.68 4.82
C THR A 59 -1.85 9.46 3.50
N SER A 60 -1.25 8.89 2.45
CA SER A 60 -1.21 9.47 1.09
C SER A 60 -2.52 9.36 0.31
N SER A 61 -3.63 8.89 0.90
CA SER A 61 -4.97 8.80 0.28
C SER A 61 -5.07 7.90 -0.96
N PHE A 62 -4.16 6.94 -1.12
CA PHE A 62 -4.10 6.03 -2.27
C PHE A 62 -5.41 5.25 -2.45
N TYR A 63 -6.07 4.86 -1.35
CA TYR A 63 -7.33 4.10 -1.43
C TYR A 63 -8.41 4.83 -2.23
N GLU A 64 -8.47 6.16 -2.12
CA GLU A 64 -9.45 6.99 -2.81
C GLU A 64 -8.95 7.46 -4.19
N ASN A 65 -7.63 7.65 -4.32
CA ASN A 65 -7.00 8.32 -5.46
C ASN A 65 -6.16 7.41 -6.38
N TYR A 66 -6.20 6.09 -6.19
CA TYR A 66 -5.32 5.13 -6.87
C TYR A 66 -5.31 5.28 -8.40
N LYS A 67 -6.43 5.70 -9.03
CA LYS A 67 -6.48 5.90 -10.49
C LYS A 67 -5.56 7.03 -10.95
N GLY A 68 -5.51 8.13 -10.19
CA GLY A 68 -4.58 9.23 -10.44
C GLY A 68 -3.14 8.80 -10.19
N ASP A 69 -2.91 8.10 -9.08
CA ASP A 69 -1.57 7.59 -8.74
C ASP A 69 -1.04 6.62 -9.81
N ILE A 70 -1.87 5.72 -10.32
CA ILE A 70 -1.52 4.79 -11.41
C ILE A 70 -1.21 5.54 -12.71
N ALA A 71 -1.96 6.60 -13.03
CA ALA A 71 -1.67 7.44 -14.19
C ALA A 71 -0.27 8.09 -14.06
N LEU A 72 0.09 8.56 -12.85
CA LEU A 72 1.42 9.11 -12.57
C LEU A 72 2.54 8.07 -12.71
N LEU A 73 2.31 6.81 -12.33
CA LEU A 73 3.30 5.73 -12.56
C LEU A 73 3.62 5.61 -14.06
N LYS A 74 2.59 5.68 -14.91
CA LYS A 74 2.76 5.62 -16.36
C LYS A 74 3.49 6.86 -16.91
N GLU A 75 3.07 8.06 -16.50
CA GLU A 75 3.64 9.33 -16.93
C GLU A 75 5.12 9.44 -16.60
N THR A 76 5.51 8.94 -15.43
CA THR A 76 6.91 8.96 -14.96
C THR A 76 7.77 7.82 -15.51
N GLY A 77 7.23 6.99 -16.39
CA GLY A 77 7.98 5.94 -17.08
C GLY A 77 8.26 4.69 -16.24
N HIS A 78 7.43 4.39 -15.23
CA HIS A 78 7.58 3.17 -14.44
C HIS A 78 7.37 1.93 -15.32
N THR A 79 8.24 0.95 -15.12
CA THR A 79 8.15 -0.40 -15.72
C THR A 79 7.71 -1.44 -14.71
N VAL A 80 7.88 -1.14 -13.41
CA VAL A 80 7.44 -1.95 -12.29
C VAL A 80 6.86 -1.04 -11.20
N PHE A 81 5.91 -1.56 -10.43
CA PHE A 81 5.44 -0.96 -9.19
C PHE A 81 5.29 -2.03 -8.12
N ARG A 82 5.77 -1.75 -6.92
CA ARG A 82 5.63 -2.64 -5.76
C ARG A 82 4.66 -2.04 -4.74
N THR A 83 3.69 -2.82 -4.33
CA THR A 83 2.78 -2.45 -3.22
C THR A 83 2.61 -3.61 -2.25
N SER A 84 1.76 -3.47 -1.24
CA SER A 84 1.33 -4.56 -0.37
C SER A 84 -0.19 -4.65 -0.28
N ILE A 85 -0.67 -5.82 0.13
CA ILE A 85 -2.03 -6.00 0.60
C ILE A 85 -2.03 -5.73 2.11
N GLN A 86 -3.00 -4.97 2.60
CA GLN A 86 -3.22 -4.86 4.05
C GLN A 86 -3.95 -6.11 4.54
N TRP A 87 -3.31 -6.89 5.41
CA TRP A 87 -3.92 -8.12 5.93
C TRP A 87 -5.20 -7.78 6.71
N SER A 88 -5.15 -6.79 7.60
CA SER A 88 -6.34 -6.38 8.37
C SER A 88 -7.45 -5.78 7.50
N ARG A 89 -7.16 -5.33 6.28
CA ARG A 89 -8.18 -4.91 5.31
C ARG A 89 -8.82 -6.11 4.62
N LEU A 90 -8.01 -7.06 4.17
CA LEU A 90 -8.47 -8.23 3.42
C LEU A 90 -9.20 -9.25 4.31
N ILE A 91 -8.67 -9.50 5.51
CA ILE A 91 -9.21 -10.43 6.50
C ILE A 91 -9.24 -9.69 7.85
N PRO A 92 -10.36 -9.03 8.21
CA PRO A 92 -10.42 -8.13 9.37
C PRO A 92 -10.03 -8.77 10.71
N GLU A 93 -10.46 -10.01 10.93
CA GLU A 93 -10.13 -10.79 12.13
C GLU A 93 -8.79 -11.56 11.99
N GLY A 94 -8.05 -11.30 10.91
CA GLY A 94 -6.82 -11.97 10.50
C GLY A 94 -6.98 -13.40 10.00
N VAL A 95 -8.05 -14.08 10.38
CA VAL A 95 -8.48 -15.38 9.85
C VAL A 95 -9.98 -15.37 9.56
N GLY A 96 -10.44 -16.31 8.73
CA GLY A 96 -11.86 -16.50 8.46
C GLY A 96 -12.38 -15.64 7.32
N GLU A 97 -13.45 -14.88 7.59
CA GLU A 97 -14.20 -14.16 6.56
C GLU A 97 -13.36 -13.08 5.85
N VAL A 98 -13.42 -13.10 4.53
CA VAL A 98 -12.74 -12.12 3.68
C VAL A 98 -13.65 -10.90 3.50
N ASN A 99 -13.06 -9.71 3.56
CA ASN A 99 -13.75 -8.47 3.25
C ASN A 99 -13.94 -8.33 1.72
N PRO A 100 -15.17 -8.42 1.18
CA PRO A 100 -15.39 -8.34 -0.27
C PRO A 100 -15.05 -6.96 -0.85
N LYS A 101 -15.16 -5.87 -0.07
CA LYS A 101 -14.77 -4.53 -0.53
C LYS A 101 -13.27 -4.43 -0.76
N ALA A 102 -12.48 -5.03 0.13
CA ALA A 102 -11.04 -5.15 -0.03
C ALA A 102 -10.66 -5.94 -1.28
N VAL A 103 -11.35 -7.07 -1.54
CA VAL A 103 -11.13 -7.88 -2.74
C VAL A 103 -11.38 -7.07 -4.01
N THR A 104 -12.47 -6.32 -4.06
CA THR A 104 -12.77 -5.43 -5.18
C THR A 104 -11.69 -4.36 -5.34
N PHE A 105 -11.33 -3.66 -4.27
CA PHE A 105 -10.28 -2.63 -4.29
C PHE A 105 -8.95 -3.15 -4.83
N TYR A 106 -8.40 -4.23 -4.27
CA TYR A 106 -7.12 -4.77 -4.72
C TYR A 106 -7.21 -5.32 -6.16
N ARG A 107 -8.34 -5.93 -6.54
CA ARG A 107 -8.55 -6.41 -7.91
C ARG A 107 -8.51 -5.26 -8.91
N GLU A 108 -9.24 -4.18 -8.65
CA GLU A 108 -9.27 -2.99 -9.51
C GLU A 108 -7.87 -2.35 -9.62
N VAL A 109 -7.20 -2.10 -8.49
CA VAL A 109 -5.85 -1.54 -8.47
C VAL A 109 -4.88 -2.39 -9.29
N PHE A 110 -4.89 -3.72 -9.10
CA PHE A 110 -3.97 -4.61 -9.79
C PHE A 110 -4.26 -4.70 -11.29
N GLN A 111 -5.54 -4.75 -11.66
CA GLN A 111 -5.96 -4.73 -13.06
C GLN A 111 -5.55 -3.43 -13.75
N ASP A 112 -5.77 -2.28 -13.10
CA ASP A 112 -5.43 -0.97 -13.65
C ASP A 112 -3.91 -0.81 -13.84
N ILE A 113 -3.08 -1.25 -12.88
CA ILE A 113 -1.61 -1.22 -13.00
C ILE A 113 -1.14 -2.07 -14.19
N VAL A 114 -1.65 -3.30 -14.30
CA VAL A 114 -1.26 -4.21 -15.40
C VAL A 114 -1.75 -3.69 -16.75
N ALA A 115 -2.94 -3.08 -16.80
CA ALA A 115 -3.48 -2.46 -18.01
C ALA A 115 -2.60 -1.31 -18.54
N GLN A 116 -1.84 -0.63 -17.68
CA GLN A 116 -0.85 0.38 -18.09
C GLN A 116 0.47 -0.22 -18.63
N GLY A 117 0.60 -1.55 -18.63
CA GLY A 117 1.81 -2.27 -19.02
C GLY A 117 2.91 -2.24 -17.94
N ILE A 118 2.54 -1.98 -16.69
CA ILE A 118 3.46 -1.90 -15.55
C ILE A 118 3.46 -3.27 -14.84
N LYS A 119 4.66 -3.82 -14.58
CA LYS A 119 4.78 -5.06 -13.80
C LYS A 119 4.41 -4.79 -12.34
N LEU A 120 3.61 -5.67 -11.76
CA LEU A 120 3.21 -5.56 -10.36
C LEU A 120 4.02 -6.54 -9.49
N ILE A 121 4.55 -6.05 -8.37
CA ILE A 121 5.12 -6.88 -7.29
C ILE A 121 4.26 -6.66 -6.05
N VAL A 122 3.67 -7.73 -5.52
CA VAL A 122 2.80 -7.65 -4.34
C VAL A 122 3.50 -8.27 -3.13
N ASN A 123 3.69 -7.45 -2.10
CA ASN A 123 4.15 -7.89 -0.80
C ASN A 123 2.94 -8.31 0.06
N LEU A 124 2.96 -9.54 0.59
CA LEU A 124 1.80 -10.07 1.35
C LEU A 124 1.74 -9.59 2.80
N TYR A 125 2.85 -9.10 3.34
CA TYR A 125 2.93 -8.62 4.72
C TYR A 125 3.91 -7.45 4.84
N HIS A 126 3.44 -6.30 5.31
CA HIS A 126 4.27 -5.11 5.51
C HIS A 126 4.09 -4.54 6.93
N PHE A 127 4.36 -5.39 7.92
CA PHE A 127 4.32 -5.04 9.35
C PHE A 127 2.94 -4.59 9.86
N ASP A 128 1.88 -5.04 9.21
CA ASP A 128 0.48 -4.63 9.41
C ASP A 128 -0.38 -5.77 9.95
N LEU A 129 0.13 -6.46 10.97
CA LEU A 129 -0.55 -7.61 11.55
C LEU A 129 -1.96 -7.22 12.03
N PRO A 130 -3.02 -7.96 11.66
CA PRO A 130 -4.34 -7.77 12.25
C PRO A 130 -4.27 -7.86 13.76
N TYR A 131 -4.80 -6.86 14.46
CA TYR A 131 -4.69 -6.78 15.91
C TYR A 131 -5.39 -7.98 16.59
N ALA A 132 -6.46 -8.51 15.99
CA ALA A 132 -7.13 -9.73 16.45
C ALA A 132 -6.21 -10.97 16.50
N LEU A 133 -5.11 -11.00 15.73
CA LEU A 133 -4.07 -12.03 15.82
C LEU A 133 -3.00 -11.67 16.85
N GLN A 134 -2.63 -10.38 16.94
CA GLN A 134 -1.71 -9.88 17.97
C GLN A 134 -2.18 -10.27 19.37
N GLU A 135 -3.50 -10.16 19.64
CA GLU A 135 -4.11 -10.56 20.92
C GLU A 135 -3.99 -12.07 21.21
N LYS A 136 -3.74 -12.89 20.18
CA LYS A 136 -3.59 -14.35 20.27
C LYS A 136 -2.13 -14.80 20.26
N GLY A 137 -1.18 -13.87 20.23
CA GLY A 137 0.27 -14.15 20.22
C GLY A 137 0.97 -13.97 18.87
N GLY A 138 0.24 -13.55 17.83
CA GLY A 138 0.80 -13.34 16.48
C GLY A 138 0.52 -14.47 15.51
#